data_AF-A0A8C0ZMM2-F1
#
_entry.id   AF-A0A8C0ZMM2-F1
#
_cell.length_a   1.000
_cell.length_b   1.000
_cell.length_c   1.000
_cell.angle_alpha   90.00
_cell.angle_beta   90.00
_cell.angle_gamma   90.00
#
_symmetry.space_group_name_H-M   'P 1'
#
loop_
_entity.id
_entity.type
_entity.pdbx_description
1 polymer ?
#
loop_
_entity_poly.entity_id
_entity_poly.type
_entity_poly.pdbx_seq_one_letter_code
_entity_poly.pdbx_strand_id
1 'polypeptide(L)'
;MEPRTLLLLLSAALALTDTWAGSHSLMYFSTSVSRPGRGEPRHIAVGYVDDTQFVRFDSDAPRAPWVEREGPKYWEQNTRIEKGNAQTSRVNLRTLLGYYNQSEDGE
;
A
#
# COMPACT_ATOMS: atom_id res chain seq x y z
N MET A 1 -34.12 35.88 7.71
CA MET A 1 -33.71 35.05 6.57
C MET A 1 -34.81 34.01 6.40
N GLU A 2 -35.49 33.99 5.25
CA GLU A 2 -36.71 33.19 5.09
C GLU A 2 -36.40 31.69 5.18
N PRO A 3 -37.21 30.89 5.91
CA PRO A 3 -36.95 29.46 6.15
C PRO A 3 -36.81 28.64 4.85
N ARG A 4 -37.41 29.11 3.75
CA ARG A 4 -37.31 28.51 2.41
C ARG A 4 -35.90 28.61 1.82
N THR A 5 -35.19 29.71 2.07
CA THR A 5 -33.83 29.91 1.55
C THR A 5 -32.85 28.97 2.22
N LEU A 6 -33.00 28.75 3.54
CA LEU A 6 -32.18 27.79 4.28
C LEU A 6 -32.42 26.37 3.80
N LEU A 7 -33.67 25.99 3.56
CA LEU A 7 -34.02 24.66 3.06
C LEU A 7 -33.40 24.39 1.68
N LEU A 8 -33.44 25.38 0.77
CA LEU A 8 -32.86 25.28 -0.57
C LEU A 8 -31.33 25.18 -0.54
N LEU A 9 -30.67 25.96 0.32
CA LEU A 9 -29.22 25.87 0.51
C LEU A 9 -28.81 24.52 1.10
N LEU A 10 -29.58 24.00 2.05
CA LEU A 10 -29.34 22.69 2.64
C LEU A 10 -29.53 21.58 1.60
N SER A 11 -30.62 21.63 0.82
CA SER A 11 -30.88 20.68 -0.27
C SER A 11 -29.81 20.73 -1.36
N ALA A 12 -29.31 21.92 -1.71
CA ALA A 12 -28.21 22.06 -2.67
C ALA A 12 -26.89 21.49 -2.13
N ALA A 13 -26.59 21.69 -0.84
CA ALA A 13 -25.41 21.11 -0.20
C ALA A 13 -25.49 19.57 -0.11
N LEU A 14 -26.66 19.03 0.21
CA LEU A 14 -26.93 17.58 0.22
C LEU A 14 -26.83 16.95 -1.17
N ALA A 15 -27.40 17.61 -2.20
CA ALA A 15 -27.27 17.15 -3.57
C ALA A 15 -25.81 17.17 -4.06
N LEU A 16 -24.98 18.09 -3.54
CA LEU A 16 -23.55 18.15 -3.86
C LEU A 16 -22.78 16.97 -3.23
N THR A 17 -23.13 16.55 -2.00
CA THR A 17 -22.49 15.40 -1.34
C THR A 17 -22.80 14.07 -2.01
N ASP A 18 -24.00 13.92 -2.60
CA ASP A 18 -24.41 12.69 -3.30
C ASP A 18 -23.65 12.44 -4.62
N THR A 19 -22.88 13.42 -5.12
CA THR A 19 -22.08 13.29 -6.36
C THR A 19 -20.61 12.90 -6.13
N TRP A 20 -20.22 12.62 -4.88
CA TRP A 20 -18.82 12.35 -4.51
C TRP A 20 -18.45 10.86 -4.41
N ALA A 21 -19.34 9.94 -4.80
CA ALA A 21 -19.01 8.52 -4.90
C ALA A 21 -18.46 8.20 -6.30
N GLY A 22 -17.27 8.70 -6.59
CA GLY A 22 -16.50 8.26 -7.76
C GLY A 22 -16.07 6.81 -7.64
N SER A 23 -15.52 6.24 -8.73
CA SER A 23 -14.80 4.96 -8.62
C SER A 23 -13.49 5.19 -7.87
N HIS A 24 -13.19 4.31 -6.92
CA HIS A 24 -11.92 4.30 -6.19
C HIS A 24 -11.07 3.09 -6.58
N SER A 25 -9.76 3.18 -6.42
CA SER A 25 -8.83 2.06 -6.66
C SER A 25 -8.02 1.74 -5.40
N LEU A 26 -7.64 0.46 -5.27
CA LEU A 26 -6.73 -0.02 -4.24
C LEU A 26 -5.62 -0.80 -4.94
N MET A 27 -4.37 -0.38 -4.70
CA MET A 27 -3.21 -0.96 -5.36
C MET A 27 -2.12 -1.29 -4.35
N TYR A 28 -1.50 -2.45 -4.53
CA TYR A 28 -0.33 -2.87 -3.78
C TYR A 28 0.82 -3.13 -4.73
N PHE A 29 1.96 -2.51 -4.45
CA PHE A 29 3.22 -2.75 -5.15
C PHE A 29 4.18 -3.47 -4.23
N SER A 30 4.68 -4.61 -4.70
CA SER A 30 5.76 -5.35 -4.05
C SER A 30 7.00 -5.32 -4.94
N THR A 31 8.14 -5.01 -4.35
CA THR A 31 9.42 -4.96 -5.04
C THR A 31 10.46 -5.67 -4.22
N SER A 32 11.10 -6.68 -4.82
CA SER A 32 12.22 -7.39 -4.22
C SER A 32 13.48 -7.23 -5.04
N VAL A 33 14.57 -6.86 -4.38
CA VAL A 33 15.85 -6.55 -5.00
C VAL A 33 16.94 -7.39 -4.34
N SER A 34 17.66 -8.19 -5.13
CA SER A 34 18.84 -8.91 -4.66
C SER A 34 19.90 -7.93 -4.19
N ARG A 35 20.72 -8.36 -3.23
CA ARG A 35 21.77 -7.51 -2.65
C ARG A 35 23.07 -8.31 -2.55
N PRO A 36 23.74 -8.59 -3.69
CA PRO A 36 25.00 -9.33 -3.70
C PRO A 36 26.01 -8.69 -2.74
N GLY A 37 26.64 -9.50 -1.91
CA GLY A 37 27.61 -9.04 -0.89
C GLY A 37 27.03 -8.20 0.26
N ARG A 38 25.72 -7.90 0.28
CA ARG A 38 25.07 -7.06 1.32
C ARG A 38 23.93 -7.79 2.07
N GLY A 39 23.89 -9.13 1.98
CA GLY A 39 22.99 -10.00 2.74
C GLY A 39 21.68 -10.34 2.01
N GLU A 40 20.62 -10.55 2.79
CA GLU A 40 19.31 -10.96 2.28
C GLU A 40 18.72 -9.93 1.29
N PRO A 41 17.91 -10.37 0.30
CA PRO A 41 17.22 -9.45 -0.61
C PRO A 41 16.39 -8.41 0.16
N ARG A 42 16.35 -7.18 -0.36
CA ARG A 42 15.47 -6.14 0.16
C ARG A 42 14.06 -6.39 -0.36
N HIS A 43 13.04 -6.32 0.48
CA HIS A 43 11.65 -6.48 0.09
C HIS A 43 10.85 -5.26 0.54
N ILE A 44 10.23 -4.56 -0.42
CA ILE A 44 9.41 -3.37 -0.20
C ILE A 44 7.98 -3.69 -0.60
N ALA A 45 7.03 -3.39 0.28
CA ALA A 45 5.61 -3.37 -0.05
C ALA A 45 5.02 -1.98 0.22
N VAL A 46 4.21 -1.47 -0.72
CA VAL A 46 3.57 -0.15 -0.66
C VAL A 46 2.10 -0.28 -1.07
N GLY A 47 1.21 0.29 -0.28
CA GLY A 47 -0.23 0.34 -0.57
C GLY A 47 -0.68 1.75 -0.93
N TYR A 48 -1.53 1.85 -1.95
CA TYR A 48 -2.17 3.07 -2.43
C TYR A 48 -3.69 2.91 -2.42
N VAL A 49 -4.38 3.94 -1.95
CA VAL A 49 -5.81 4.16 -2.22
C VAL A 49 -5.88 5.34 -3.17
N ASP A 50 -6.50 5.12 -4.33
CA ASP A 50 -6.39 5.99 -5.48
C ASP A 50 -4.90 6.24 -5.80
N ASP A 51 -4.46 7.49 -5.88
CA ASP A 51 -3.05 7.83 -6.11
C ASP A 51 -2.29 8.17 -4.82
N THR A 52 -2.88 7.88 -3.64
CA THR A 52 -2.31 8.26 -2.34
C THR A 52 -1.73 7.06 -1.60
N GLN A 53 -0.42 7.10 -1.34
CA GLN A 53 0.22 6.09 -0.50
C GLN A 53 -0.33 6.15 0.92
N PHE A 54 -0.76 5.00 1.45
CA PHE A 54 -1.29 4.91 2.82
C PHE A 54 -0.47 4.03 3.75
N VAL A 55 0.30 3.08 3.20
CA VAL A 55 1.11 2.13 3.98
C VAL A 55 2.39 1.76 3.26
N ARG A 56 3.44 1.49 4.03
CA ARG A 56 4.73 0.97 3.56
C ARG A 56 5.33 0.02 4.60
N PHE A 57 5.93 -1.09 4.15
CA PHE A 57 6.46 -2.14 5.04
C PHE A 57 7.98 -2.02 5.34
N ASP A 58 8.78 -1.56 4.39
CA ASP A 58 10.26 -1.68 4.43
C ASP A 58 11.01 -0.42 4.92
N SER A 59 10.37 0.40 5.74
CA SER A 59 10.98 1.62 6.29
C SER A 59 10.13 2.19 7.43
N ASP A 60 10.75 3.01 8.28
CA ASP A 60 10.09 3.90 9.25
C ASP A 60 9.30 5.04 8.58
N ALA A 61 8.84 4.85 7.34
CA ALA A 61 8.04 5.83 6.62
C ALA A 61 6.68 5.95 7.32
N PRO A 62 6.21 7.19 7.53
CA PRO A 62 4.93 7.42 8.19
C PRO A 62 3.79 6.82 7.36
N ARG A 63 2.83 6.22 8.05
CA ARG A 63 1.57 5.79 7.47
C ARG A 63 0.67 7.01 7.28
N ALA A 64 -0.32 6.90 6.39
CA ALA A 64 -1.28 7.98 6.28
C ALA A 64 -2.09 8.10 7.59
N PRO A 65 -2.38 9.32 8.10
CA PRO A 65 -2.99 9.51 9.42
C PRO A 65 -4.34 8.79 9.60
N TRP A 66 -5.09 8.61 8.52
CA TRP A 66 -6.39 7.95 8.56
C TRP A 66 -6.30 6.44 8.81
N VAL A 67 -5.15 5.82 8.55
CA VAL A 67 -4.91 4.38 8.81
C VAL A 67 -4.48 4.14 10.26
N GLU A 68 -4.02 5.16 10.98
CA GLU A 68 -3.57 5.01 12.39
C GLU A 68 -4.69 4.59 13.34
N ARG A 69 -5.95 4.73 12.89
CA ARG A 69 -7.14 4.24 13.61
C ARG A 69 -7.21 2.72 13.68
N GLU A 70 -6.49 2.02 12.81
CA GLU A 70 -6.44 0.57 12.80
C GLU A 70 -5.72 0.01 14.04
N GLY A 71 -6.31 -1.03 14.64
CA GLY A 71 -5.82 -1.63 15.87
C GLY A 71 -4.52 -2.45 15.68
N PRO A 72 -3.82 -2.77 16.78
CA PRO A 72 -2.56 -3.52 16.73
C PRO A 72 -2.68 -4.88 16.05
N LYS A 73 -3.82 -5.55 16.17
CA LYS A 73 -4.09 -6.85 15.52
C LYS A 73 -4.08 -6.74 13.99
N TYR A 74 -4.62 -5.66 13.42
CA TYR A 74 -4.58 -5.41 11.98
C TYR A 74 -3.12 -5.29 11.52
N TRP A 75 -2.32 -4.52 12.26
CA TRP A 75 -0.92 -4.31 11.92
C TRP A 75 -0.06 -5.56 12.08
N GLU A 76 -0.29 -6.35 13.12
CA GLU A 76 0.39 -7.62 13.33
C GLU A 76 0.10 -8.59 12.17
N GLN A 77 -1.17 -8.69 11.75
CA GLN A 77 -1.56 -9.56 10.64
C GLN A 77 -0.90 -9.13 9.33
N ASN A 78 -0.97 -7.85 8.98
CA ASN A 78 -0.35 -7.34 7.75
C ASN A 78 1.17 -7.48 7.78
N THR A 79 1.81 -7.23 8.92
CA THR A 79 3.25 -7.44 9.11
C THR A 79 3.64 -8.90 8.89
N ARG A 80 2.84 -9.85 9.40
CA ARG A 80 3.08 -11.28 9.19
C ARG A 80 2.93 -11.69 7.73
N ILE A 81 1.93 -11.14 7.03
CA ILE A 81 1.73 -11.38 5.59
C ILE A 81 2.96 -10.91 4.81
N GLU A 82 3.41 -9.67 5.04
CA GLU A 82 4.56 -9.12 4.29
C GLU A 82 5.88 -9.82 4.63
N LYS A 83 6.08 -10.30 5.87
CA LYS A 83 7.21 -11.19 6.18
C LYS A 83 7.17 -12.49 5.37
N GLY A 84 5.97 -13.05 5.18
CA GLY A 84 5.76 -14.21 4.31
C GLY A 84 6.08 -13.89 2.84
N ASN A 85 5.60 -12.75 2.33
CA ASN A 85 5.88 -12.29 0.97
C ASN A 85 7.37 -12.06 0.73
N ALA A 86 8.09 -11.48 1.69
CA ALA A 86 9.54 -11.30 1.62
C ALA A 86 10.27 -12.65 1.49
N GLN A 87 9.85 -13.65 2.26
CA GLN A 87 10.43 -15.00 2.19
C GLN A 87 10.14 -15.67 0.84
N THR A 88 8.91 -15.59 0.33
CA THR A 88 8.55 -16.10 -1.00
C THR A 88 9.35 -15.42 -2.09
N SER A 89 9.49 -14.09 -2.01
CA SER A 89 10.25 -13.31 -3.00
C SER A 89 11.73 -13.68 -3.00
N ARG A 90 12.31 -13.97 -1.84
CA ARG A 90 13.68 -14.49 -1.76
C ARG A 90 13.86 -15.80 -2.53
N VAL A 91 12.95 -16.75 -2.35
CA VAL A 91 13.00 -18.03 -3.07
C VAL A 91 12.83 -17.79 -4.56
N ASN A 92 11.85 -16.97 -4.95
CA ASN A 92 11.58 -16.65 -6.35
C ASN A 92 12.79 -15.98 -7.03
N LEU A 93 13.48 -15.06 -6.36
CA LEU A 93 14.69 -14.43 -6.90
C LEU A 93 15.77 -15.47 -7.21
N ARG A 94 16.01 -16.45 -6.33
CA ARG A 94 16.97 -17.54 -6.58
C ARG A 94 16.54 -18.42 -7.74
N THR A 95 15.24 -18.75 -7.82
CA THR A 95 14.69 -19.53 -8.93
C THR A 95 14.86 -18.79 -10.26
N LEU A 96 14.59 -17.49 -10.29
CA LEU A 96 14.72 -16.66 -11.49
C LEU A 96 16.17 -16.58 -11.96
N LEU A 97 17.14 -16.42 -11.06
CA LEU A 97 18.57 -16.47 -11.42
C LEU A 97 18.91 -17.78 -12.16
N GLY A 98 18.42 -18.91 -11.66
CA GLY A 98 18.62 -20.22 -12.29
C GLY A 98 17.94 -20.32 -13.67
N TYR A 99 16.72 -19.81 -13.82
CA TYR A 99 16.01 -19.83 -15.12
C TYR A 99 16.68 -19.00 -16.20
N TYR A 100 17.30 -17.89 -15.82
CA TYR A 100 17.98 -17.00 -16.76
C TYR A 100 19.50 -17.22 -16.82
N ASN A 101 20.03 -18.27 -16.17
CA ASN A 101 21.46 -18.54 -16.06
C ASN A 101 22.28 -17.31 -15.60
N GLN A 102 21.72 -16.54 -14.66
CA GLN A 102 22.36 -15.35 -14.09
C GLN A 102 23.20 -15.73 -12.87
N SER A 103 24.30 -15.02 -12.65
CA SER A 103 25.14 -15.19 -11.46
C SER A 103 24.48 -14.57 -10.23
N GLU A 104 24.86 -15.06 -9.04
CA GLU A 104 24.44 -14.45 -7.77
C GLU A 104 25.15 -13.11 -7.50
N ASP A 105 26.16 -12.78 -8.31
CA ASP A 105 27.04 -11.62 -8.14
C ASP A 105 26.40 -10.32 -8.65
N GLY A 106 25.34 -10.42 -9.47
CA GLY A 106 24.58 -9.26 -9.96
C GLY A 106 25.29 -8.39 -10.99
N GLU A 107 26.21 -8.99 -11.76
CA GLU A 107 26.85 -8.39 -12.95
C GLU A 107 26.14 -8.77 -14.26
#